data_AF-A0A497AQ73-F1
#
_entry.id   AF-A0A497AQ73-F1
#
_cell.length_a   1.000
_cell.length_b   1.000
_cell.length_c   1.000
_cell.angle_alpha   90.00
_cell.angle_beta   90.00
_cell.angle_gamma   90.00
#
_symmetry.space_group_name_H-M   'P 1'
#
loop_
_entity.id
_entity.type
_entity.pdbx_description
1 polymer ?
#
loop_
_entity_poly.entity_id
_entity_poly.type
_entity_poly.pdbx_seq_one_letter_code
_entity_poly.pdbx_strand_id
1 'polypeptide(L)'
;MERVITLRDAWERYDLHPYLAVALIRASRMWAVRYGGLVLVRDEDAREWGEKLDVKRFEHLRGKPIKAYHVEKKYGIPHHTLTGWARSGKITTVGNHHWNVMVDEAEAAFAAHFLKLLDVGPRGKRLLPKPNIGIVFDGRNEKDVAPVLRRSKQLLNGYKLEVCASPDDAGPFVELCREAVQQAVESGTVRAYRFGDRILVPMEFLKRLVKQSYDGWFADLDGHVIHLSEAARKYELSLGTIFVWLRDGQIKQIGTQKNRVLLCEREIAQAAIWAWLFSSKSYKVA
;
A
#
# COMPACT_ATOMS: atom_id res chain seq x y z
N MET A 1 11.99 -14.55 9.91
CA MET A 1 11.28 -13.78 8.87
C MET A 1 10.02 -13.21 9.47
N GLU A 2 9.75 -11.93 9.27
CA GLU A 2 8.57 -11.26 9.84
C GLU A 2 7.32 -11.63 9.05
N ARG A 3 6.20 -11.87 9.74
CA ARG A 3 4.90 -12.12 9.10
C ARG A 3 4.20 -10.80 8.82
N VAL A 4 3.68 -10.66 7.61
CA VAL A 4 2.85 -9.52 7.21
C VAL A 4 1.46 -9.99 6.83
N ILE A 5 0.48 -9.12 7.06
CA ILE A 5 -0.94 -9.38 6.82
C ILE A 5 -1.57 -8.19 6.10
N THR A 6 -2.72 -8.38 5.45
CA THR A 6 -3.44 -7.25 4.83
C THR A 6 -4.08 -6.36 5.88
N LEU A 7 -4.41 -5.12 5.52
CA LEU A 7 -5.25 -4.25 6.37
C LEU A 7 -6.62 -4.87 6.70
N ARG A 8 -7.15 -5.74 5.82
CA ARG A 8 -8.40 -6.46 6.06
C ARG A 8 -8.21 -7.52 7.16
N ASP A 9 -7.17 -8.34 7.04
CA ASP A 9 -6.85 -9.35 8.05
C ASP A 9 -6.57 -8.72 9.42
N ALA A 10 -5.88 -7.57 9.44
CA ALA A 10 -5.59 -6.83 10.67
C ALA A 10 -6.87 -6.38 11.37
N TRP A 11 -7.87 -5.94 10.60
CA TRP A 11 -9.18 -5.62 11.14
C TRP A 11 -9.90 -6.87 11.65
N GLU A 12 -10.01 -7.90 10.82
CA GLU A 12 -10.78 -9.11 11.19
C GLU A 12 -10.21 -9.83 12.42
N ARG A 13 -8.88 -9.82 12.59
CA ARG A 13 -8.20 -10.53 13.69
C ARG A 13 -8.01 -9.68 14.94
N TYR A 14 -7.68 -8.40 14.79
CA TYR A 14 -7.24 -7.53 15.90
C TYR A 14 -8.17 -6.34 16.13
N ASP A 15 -9.31 -6.27 15.45
CA ASP A 15 -10.24 -5.15 15.48
C ASP A 15 -9.58 -3.81 15.11
N LEU A 16 -8.48 -3.86 14.36
CA LEU A 16 -7.74 -2.68 13.93
C LEU A 16 -8.37 -2.10 12.66
N HIS A 17 -9.26 -1.12 12.83
CA HIS A 17 -9.95 -0.50 11.72
C HIS A 17 -8.97 0.07 10.66
N PRO A 18 -9.19 -0.14 9.34
CA PRO A 18 -8.23 0.25 8.30
C PRO A 18 -7.85 1.74 8.30
N TYR A 19 -8.78 2.63 8.66
CA TYR A 19 -8.49 4.06 8.79
C TYR A 19 -7.50 4.38 9.91
N LEU A 20 -7.54 3.63 11.02
CA LEU A 20 -6.61 3.81 12.14
C LEU A 20 -5.24 3.28 11.75
N ALA A 21 -5.18 2.12 11.11
CA ALA A 21 -3.94 1.60 10.53
C ALA A 21 -3.31 2.62 9.57
N VAL A 22 -4.09 3.22 8.65
CA VAL A 22 -3.59 4.29 7.77
C VAL A 22 -3.08 5.48 8.57
N ALA A 23 -3.79 5.93 9.60
CA ALA A 23 -3.33 7.04 10.43
C ALA A 23 -2.01 6.72 11.16
N LEU A 24 -1.87 5.50 11.69
CA LEU A 24 -0.66 4.99 12.33
C LEU A 24 0.51 4.92 11.34
N ILE A 25 0.28 4.41 10.14
CA ILE A 25 1.27 4.37 9.05
C ILE A 25 1.72 5.78 8.69
N ARG A 26 0.79 6.72 8.54
CA ARG A 26 1.10 8.12 8.20
C ARG A 26 1.87 8.85 9.30
N ALA A 27 1.65 8.45 10.55
CA ALA A 27 2.38 8.95 11.70
C ALA A 27 3.70 8.20 11.95
N SER A 28 4.07 7.26 11.06
CA SER A 28 5.25 6.38 11.22
C SER A 28 5.25 5.59 12.54
N ARG A 29 4.05 5.29 13.07
CA ARG A 29 3.84 4.49 14.29
C ARG A 29 3.54 3.02 13.99
N MET A 30 3.31 2.69 12.72
CA MET A 30 3.07 1.35 12.22
C MET A 30 3.80 1.19 10.90
N TRP A 31 4.51 0.08 10.74
CA TRP A 31 5.21 -0.21 9.50
C TRP A 31 4.25 -0.76 8.45
N ALA A 32 4.47 -0.42 7.19
CA ALA A 32 3.68 -0.93 6.07
C ALA A 32 4.47 -1.02 4.76
N VAL A 33 4.10 -2.00 3.93
CA VAL A 33 4.60 -2.16 2.55
C VAL A 33 3.46 -2.28 1.56
N ARG A 34 3.78 -2.07 0.28
CA ARG A 34 2.84 -2.25 -0.82
C ARG A 34 3.21 -3.49 -1.62
N TYR A 35 2.23 -4.38 -1.85
CA TYR A 35 2.38 -5.59 -2.66
C TYR A 35 1.11 -5.85 -3.47
N GLY A 36 1.22 -6.06 -4.79
CA GLY A 36 0.04 -6.36 -5.63
C GLY A 36 -1.08 -5.30 -5.56
N GLY A 37 -0.75 -4.05 -5.24
CA GLY A 37 -1.73 -2.98 -5.01
C GLY A 37 -2.46 -3.04 -3.66
N LEU A 38 -2.14 -4.02 -2.80
CA LEU A 38 -2.53 -4.10 -1.40
C LEU A 38 -1.53 -3.36 -0.51
N VAL A 39 -1.98 -3.01 0.68
CA VAL A 39 -1.13 -2.50 1.76
C VAL A 39 -1.04 -3.61 2.80
N LEU A 40 0.18 -4.02 3.11
CA LEU A 40 0.48 -5.02 4.12
C LEU A 40 1.11 -4.33 5.33
N VAL A 41 0.78 -4.82 6.51
CA VAL A 41 1.33 -4.39 7.80
C VAL A 41 1.96 -5.58 8.49
N ARG A 42 2.88 -5.36 9.43
CA ARG A 42 3.38 -6.44 10.28
C ARG A 42 2.24 -6.99 11.14
N ASP A 43 2.16 -8.31 11.24
CA ASP A 43 1.19 -9.02 12.09
C ASP A 43 1.35 -8.57 13.56
N GLU A 44 2.60 -8.39 14.00
CA GLU A 44 2.94 -7.94 15.35
C GLU A 44 2.51 -6.51 15.64
N ASP A 45 2.82 -5.54 14.77
CA ASP A 45 2.37 -4.15 14.91
C ASP A 45 0.83 -4.08 14.95
N ALA A 46 0.16 -4.86 14.08
CA ALA A 46 -1.30 -4.88 14.01
C ALA A 46 -1.93 -5.40 15.30
N ARG A 47 -1.38 -6.48 15.87
CA ARG A 47 -1.79 -7.04 17.17
C ARG A 47 -1.56 -6.04 18.30
N GLU A 48 -0.36 -5.47 18.41
CA GLU A 48 0.00 -4.51 19.45
C GLU A 48 -0.95 -3.31 19.44
N TRP A 49 -1.24 -2.75 18.26
CA TRP A 49 -2.15 -1.62 18.13
C TRP A 49 -3.61 -2.00 18.35
N GLY A 50 -4.04 -3.19 17.96
CA GLY A 50 -5.37 -3.70 18.28
C GLY A 50 -5.60 -3.77 19.80
N GLU A 51 -4.63 -4.32 20.53
CA GLU A 51 -4.65 -4.41 22.00
C GLU A 51 -4.62 -3.03 22.67
N LYS A 52 -3.77 -2.11 22.20
CA LYS A 52 -3.70 -0.75 22.77
C LYS A 52 -4.96 0.07 22.55
N LEU A 53 -5.63 -0.13 21.42
CA LEU A 53 -6.81 0.64 21.05
C LEU A 53 -8.06 0.15 21.76
N ASP A 54 -8.16 -1.17 21.99
CA ASP A 54 -9.27 -1.88 22.64
C ASP A 54 -10.61 -1.14 22.51
N VAL A 55 -11.20 -1.24 21.32
CA VAL A 55 -12.46 -0.60 20.96
C VAL A 55 -13.58 -0.95 21.95
N LYS A 56 -13.59 -2.19 22.46
CA LYS A 56 -14.62 -2.71 23.37
C LYS A 56 -14.66 -1.94 24.67
N ARG A 57 -13.55 -1.33 25.08
CA ARG A 57 -13.48 -0.45 26.26
C ARG A 57 -14.52 0.66 26.24
N PHE A 58 -14.90 1.17 25.06
CA PHE A 58 -15.83 2.29 24.92
C PHE A 58 -17.25 1.85 24.53
N GLU A 59 -17.50 0.55 24.36
CA GLU A 59 -18.79 0.03 23.86
C GLU A 59 -19.98 0.38 24.76
N HIS A 60 -19.75 0.44 26.08
CA HIS A 60 -20.76 0.85 27.06
C HIS A 60 -21.22 2.32 26.92
N LEU A 61 -20.55 3.13 26.10
CA LEU A 61 -20.92 4.52 25.79
C LEU A 61 -21.64 4.65 24.44
N ARG A 62 -21.77 3.55 23.68
CA ARG A 62 -22.31 3.58 22.31
C ARG A 62 -23.77 4.04 22.32
N GLY A 63 -24.11 4.90 21.35
CA GLY A 63 -25.42 5.51 21.20
C GLY A 63 -25.75 6.58 22.24
N LYS A 64 -24.90 6.79 23.26
CA LYS A 64 -25.13 7.82 24.28
C LYS A 64 -24.79 9.20 23.69
N PRO A 65 -25.75 10.13 23.63
CA PRO A 65 -25.50 11.44 23.06
C PRO A 65 -24.70 12.31 24.05
N ILE A 66 -23.61 12.92 23.60
CA ILE A 66 -22.85 13.91 24.37
C ILE A 66 -22.68 15.22 23.59
N LYS A 67 -22.84 16.35 24.29
CA LYS A 67 -22.60 17.69 23.71
C LYS A 67 -21.11 17.85 23.40
N ALA A 68 -20.76 18.41 22.24
CA ALA A 68 -19.36 18.65 21.86
C ALA A 68 -18.56 19.43 22.93
N TYR A 69 -19.17 20.42 23.59
CA TYR A 69 -18.54 21.14 24.70
C TYR A 69 -18.25 20.27 25.94
N HIS A 70 -19.10 19.27 26.23
CA HIS A 70 -18.83 18.32 27.31
C HIS A 70 -17.72 17.35 26.96
N VAL A 71 -17.58 16.97 25.68
CA VAL A 71 -16.45 16.16 25.21
C VAL A 71 -15.14 16.92 25.38
N GLU A 72 -15.10 18.23 25.11
CA GLU A 72 -13.90 19.06 25.33
C GLU A 72 -13.47 19.03 26.79
N LYS A 73 -14.41 19.18 27.73
CA LYS A 73 -14.10 19.10 29.16
C LYS A 73 -13.69 17.70 29.62
N LYS A 74 -14.37 16.66 29.14
CA LYS A 74 -14.19 15.27 29.62
C LYS A 74 -12.98 14.59 28.99
N TYR A 75 -12.73 14.84 27.71
CA TYR A 75 -11.75 14.11 26.90
C TYR A 75 -10.68 15.02 26.27
N GLY A 76 -10.77 16.34 26.45
CA GLY A 76 -9.75 17.28 25.98
C GLY A 76 -9.79 17.57 24.47
N ILE A 77 -10.81 17.11 23.73
CA ILE A 77 -10.95 17.38 22.29
C ILE A 77 -11.68 18.71 22.08
N PRO A 78 -11.08 19.72 21.42
CA PRO A 78 -11.70 21.02 21.21
C PRO A 78 -13.05 20.91 20.49
N HIS A 79 -14.07 21.63 20.97
CA HIS A 79 -15.42 21.56 20.41
C HIS A 79 -15.46 21.86 18.90
N HIS A 80 -14.63 22.79 18.39
CA HIS A 80 -14.56 23.10 16.97
C HIS A 80 -14.00 21.94 16.13
N THR A 81 -13.08 21.15 16.69
CA THR A 81 -12.56 19.92 16.07
C THR A 81 -13.67 18.88 15.96
N LEU A 82 -14.43 18.66 17.04
CA LEU A 82 -15.56 17.73 17.06
C LEU A 82 -16.66 18.14 16.09
N THR A 83 -17.03 19.42 16.06
CA THR A 83 -18.00 19.95 15.09
C THR A 83 -17.52 19.73 13.67
N GLY A 84 -16.22 19.94 13.39
CA GLY A 84 -15.63 19.65 12.09
C GLY A 84 -15.65 18.16 11.75
N TRP A 85 -15.41 17.29 12.73
CA TRP A 85 -15.47 15.84 12.56
C TRP A 85 -16.89 15.35 12.32
N ALA A 86 -17.87 15.78 13.13
CA ALA A 86 -19.28 15.48 12.94
C ALA A 86 -19.79 15.93 11.56
N ARG A 87 -19.51 17.17 11.16
CA ARG A 87 -19.87 17.70 9.82
C ARG A 87 -19.24 16.94 8.67
N SER A 88 -18.07 16.35 8.87
CA SER A 88 -17.38 15.55 7.87
C SER A 88 -17.65 14.05 7.99
N GLY A 89 -18.57 13.63 8.86
CA GLY A 89 -18.94 12.23 9.06
C GLY A 89 -17.90 11.39 9.79
N LYS A 90 -16.89 12.00 10.43
CA LYS A 90 -15.87 11.24 11.19
C LYS A 90 -16.33 10.74 12.54
N ILE A 91 -17.33 11.40 13.09
CA ILE A 91 -18.01 10.94 14.29
C ILE A 91 -19.51 10.97 14.01
N THR A 92 -20.21 9.94 14.45
CA THR A 92 -21.66 9.80 14.35
C THR A 92 -22.35 10.91 15.14
N THR A 93 -23.24 11.63 14.46
CA THR A 93 -24.11 12.61 15.09
C THR A 93 -25.36 11.87 15.55
N VAL A 94 -25.59 11.81 16.86
CA VAL A 94 -26.76 11.13 17.45
C VAL A 94 -28.00 12.02 17.39
N GLY A 95 -27.81 13.34 17.32
CA GLY A 95 -28.91 14.29 17.13
C GLY A 95 -28.45 15.73 17.22
N ASN A 96 -29.41 16.65 17.11
CA ASN A 96 -29.20 18.07 17.33
C ASN A 96 -30.11 18.52 18.48
N HIS A 97 -29.56 19.27 19.43
CA HIS A 97 -30.34 19.88 20.50
C HIS A 97 -30.09 21.40 20.50
N HIS A 98 -31.08 22.14 19.99
CA HIS A 98 -30.96 23.54 19.62
C HIS A 98 -29.78 23.76 18.65
N TRP A 99 -28.84 24.64 18.98
CA TRP A 99 -27.66 24.97 18.18
C TRP A 99 -26.47 24.04 18.43
N ASN A 100 -26.63 22.97 19.21
CA ASN A 100 -25.56 22.05 19.59
C ASN A 100 -25.67 20.72 18.86
N VAL A 101 -24.57 20.31 18.24
CA VAL A 101 -24.39 18.96 17.68
C VAL A 101 -24.14 17.98 18.83
N MET A 102 -24.98 16.96 18.94
CA MET A 102 -24.78 15.83 19.85
C MET A 102 -24.06 14.71 19.11
N VAL A 103 -22.91 14.31 19.61
CA VAL A 103 -22.10 13.24 19.01
C VAL A 103 -22.22 11.96 19.83
N ASP A 104 -21.88 10.83 19.22
CA ASP A 104 -21.75 9.55 19.93
C ASP A 104 -20.58 9.62 20.92
N GLU A 105 -20.87 9.34 22.20
CA GLU A 105 -19.87 9.44 23.26
C GLU A 105 -18.76 8.38 23.15
N ALA A 106 -19.08 7.16 22.69
CA ALA A 106 -18.08 6.10 22.52
C ALA A 106 -17.05 6.50 21.47
N GLU A 107 -17.50 7.01 20.32
CA GLU A 107 -16.62 7.47 19.24
C GLU A 107 -15.75 8.66 19.68
N ALA A 108 -16.31 9.59 20.46
CA ALA A 108 -15.57 10.73 20.98
C ALA A 108 -14.50 10.31 22.02
N ALA A 109 -14.85 9.40 22.93
CA ALA A 109 -13.93 8.83 23.92
C ALA A 109 -12.81 8.04 23.26
N PHE A 110 -13.15 7.21 22.26
CA PHE A 110 -12.20 6.45 21.46
C PHE A 110 -11.23 7.38 20.72
N ALA A 111 -11.73 8.42 20.06
CA ALA A 111 -10.88 9.37 19.34
C ALA A 111 -9.90 10.08 20.28
N ALA A 112 -10.31 10.42 21.50
CA ALA A 112 -9.43 11.03 22.49
C ALA A 112 -8.33 10.07 22.93
N HIS A 113 -8.69 8.81 23.22
CA HIS A 113 -7.74 7.76 23.55
C HIS A 113 -6.73 7.53 22.43
N PHE A 114 -7.19 7.47 21.18
CA PHE A 114 -6.32 7.34 20.02
C PHE A 114 -5.35 8.50 19.86
N LEU A 115 -5.82 9.75 20.00
CA LEU A 115 -4.94 10.93 19.96
C LEU A 115 -3.89 10.89 21.07
N LYS A 116 -4.28 10.46 22.28
CA LYS A 116 -3.34 10.30 23.39
C LYS A 116 -2.25 9.27 23.07
N LEU A 117 -2.62 8.13 22.47
CA LEU A 117 -1.67 7.08 22.08
C LEU A 117 -0.68 7.55 20.98
N LEU A 118 -1.13 8.43 20.09
CA LEU A 118 -0.26 8.99 19.06
C LEU A 118 0.73 10.03 19.59
N ASP A 119 0.56 10.48 20.84
CA ASP A 119 1.26 11.61 21.46
C ASP A 119 1.12 12.89 20.61
N VAL A 120 -0.09 13.10 20.11
CA VAL A 120 -0.43 14.27 19.31
C VAL A 120 -1.41 15.13 20.06
N GLY A 121 -1.05 16.40 20.23
CA GLY A 121 -1.92 17.36 20.89
C GLY A 121 -3.30 17.42 20.22
N PRO A 122 -4.37 17.72 20.99
CA PRO A 122 -5.76 17.76 20.50
C PRO A 122 -6.02 18.74 19.33
N ARG A 123 -5.06 19.63 19.04
CA ARG A 123 -5.11 20.63 17.95
C ARG A 123 -4.53 20.13 16.62
N GLY A 124 -4.11 18.86 16.52
CA GLY A 124 -3.58 18.26 15.29
C GLY A 124 -4.63 18.09 14.18
N LYS A 125 -4.83 19.10 13.34
CA LYS A 125 -5.91 19.23 12.34
C LYS A 125 -6.01 18.13 11.24
N ARG A 126 -5.22 17.05 11.25
CA ARG A 126 -5.13 16.12 10.10
C ARG A 126 -5.04 14.62 10.40
N LEU A 127 -5.26 14.19 11.65
CA LEU A 127 -4.94 12.80 12.03
C LEU A 127 -6.07 11.80 11.81
N LEU A 128 -7.33 12.18 12.07
CA LEU A 128 -8.44 11.33 11.66
C LEU A 128 -8.65 11.47 10.15
N PRO A 129 -8.44 10.41 9.33
CA PRO A 129 -8.82 10.43 7.93
C PRO A 129 -10.33 10.74 7.82
N LYS A 130 -10.77 11.40 6.75
CA LYS A 130 -12.21 11.60 6.49
C LYS A 130 -12.86 10.23 6.26
N PRO A 131 -13.76 9.72 7.10
CA PRO A 131 -14.56 8.60 6.70
C PRO A 131 -15.88 9.18 6.13
N ASN A 132 -16.31 8.67 4.98
CA ASN A 132 -17.66 8.95 4.45
C ASN A 132 -18.68 7.93 4.96
N ILE A 133 -18.31 7.21 6.01
CA ILE A 133 -19.06 6.11 6.63
C ILE A 133 -18.75 6.31 8.10
N GLY A 134 -19.74 6.35 9.00
CA GLY A 134 -19.46 6.50 10.43
C GLY A 134 -18.39 5.50 10.88
N ILE A 135 -17.76 5.72 12.01
CA ILE A 135 -17.03 4.65 12.69
C ILE A 135 -18.11 3.68 13.21
N VAL A 136 -18.80 3.03 12.28
CA VAL A 136 -19.84 2.05 12.56
C VAL A 136 -19.07 0.83 13.01
N PHE A 137 -19.02 0.66 14.32
CA PHE A 137 -18.45 -0.48 15.01
C PHE A 137 -19.22 -1.80 14.76
N ASP A 138 -20.25 -1.78 13.91
CA ASP A 138 -20.99 -2.97 13.51
C ASP A 138 -20.27 -3.63 12.31
N GLY A 139 -19.11 -4.21 12.63
CA GLY A 139 -18.22 -4.83 11.67
C GLY A 139 -18.77 -6.16 11.16
N ARG A 140 -18.87 -6.27 9.82
CA ARG A 140 -18.66 -7.49 8.98
C ARG A 140 -19.29 -7.39 7.58
N ASN A 141 -20.01 -6.31 7.25
CA ASN A 141 -20.58 -6.20 5.91
C ASN A 141 -19.50 -5.78 4.89
N GLU A 142 -19.15 -6.69 3.98
CA GLU A 142 -18.11 -6.49 2.96
C GLU A 142 -18.32 -5.23 2.11
N LYS A 143 -19.59 -4.80 1.96
CA LYS A 143 -20.00 -3.58 1.25
C LYS A 143 -19.45 -2.30 1.88
N ASP A 144 -19.20 -2.30 3.20
CA ASP A 144 -18.68 -1.13 3.92
C ASP A 144 -17.15 -1.10 3.94
N VAL A 145 -16.51 -2.27 3.80
CA VAL A 145 -15.04 -2.43 3.87
C VAL A 145 -14.36 -2.09 2.54
N ALA A 146 -14.93 -2.54 1.42
CA ALA A 146 -14.30 -2.38 0.11
C ALA A 146 -14.07 -0.91 -0.30
N PRO A 147 -15.00 0.03 -0.08
CA PRO A 147 -14.77 1.46 -0.33
C PRO A 147 -13.64 2.02 0.53
N VAL A 148 -13.56 1.59 1.80
CA VAL A 148 -12.52 2.01 2.74
C VAL A 148 -11.15 1.54 2.27
N LEU A 149 -10.98 0.27 1.91
CA LEU A 149 -9.71 -0.26 1.41
C LEU A 149 -9.27 0.42 0.10
N ARG A 150 -10.22 0.67 -0.83
CA ARG A 150 -9.94 1.43 -2.06
C ARG A 150 -9.46 2.86 -1.75
N ARG A 151 -10.09 3.51 -0.77
CA ARG A 151 -9.74 4.88 -0.36
C ARG A 151 -8.44 4.92 0.44
N SER A 152 -8.13 3.91 1.26
CA SER A 152 -6.86 3.77 1.97
C SER A 152 -5.67 3.72 1.00
N LYS A 153 -5.83 3.03 -0.14
CA LYS A 153 -4.84 3.08 -1.23
C LYS A 153 -4.61 4.49 -1.75
N GLN A 154 -5.68 5.27 -1.96
CA GLN A 154 -5.59 6.68 -2.36
C GLN A 154 -4.99 7.57 -1.26
N LEU A 155 -5.35 7.35 0.00
CA LEU A 155 -4.85 8.13 1.15
C LEU A 155 -3.36 7.93 1.40
N LEU A 156 -2.83 6.75 1.02
CA LEU A 156 -1.41 6.43 1.09
C LEU A 156 -0.67 6.75 -0.22
N ASN A 157 -1.35 7.22 -1.28
CA ASN A 157 -0.67 7.76 -2.45
C ASN A 157 0.01 9.08 -2.08
N GLY A 158 1.34 9.11 -2.17
CA GLY A 158 2.17 10.22 -1.70
C GLY A 158 3.01 9.89 -0.47
N TYR A 159 2.73 8.78 0.21
CA TYR A 159 3.62 8.23 1.24
C TYR A 159 4.62 7.28 0.59
N LYS A 160 5.89 7.42 0.99
CA LYS A 160 6.99 6.56 0.52
C LYS A 160 6.90 5.20 1.22
N LEU A 161 5.97 4.36 0.77
CA LEU A 161 5.91 2.96 1.17
C LEU A 161 6.92 2.16 0.35
N GLU A 162 7.63 1.25 1.00
CA GLU A 162 8.45 0.28 0.30
C GLU A 162 7.54 -0.64 -0.53
N VAL A 163 7.92 -0.83 -1.79
CA VAL A 163 7.22 -1.72 -2.72
C VAL A 163 7.92 -3.06 -2.66
N CYS A 164 7.18 -4.10 -2.34
CA CYS A 164 7.67 -5.47 -2.33
C CYS A 164 7.14 -6.25 -3.52
N ALA A 165 7.82 -7.34 -3.87
CA ALA A 165 7.38 -8.35 -4.81
C ALA A 165 7.78 -9.74 -4.33
N SER A 166 7.09 -10.76 -4.85
CA SER A 166 7.45 -12.15 -4.62
C SER A 166 8.33 -12.66 -5.76
N PRO A 167 9.33 -13.53 -5.49
CA PRO A 167 10.05 -14.23 -6.54
C PRO A 167 9.12 -15.04 -7.45
N ASP A 168 7.99 -15.51 -6.91
CA ASP A 168 6.97 -16.26 -7.64
C ASP A 168 6.27 -15.42 -8.72
N ASP A 169 6.31 -14.08 -8.60
CA ASP A 169 5.76 -13.17 -9.59
C ASP A 169 6.77 -12.86 -10.72
N ALA A 170 7.97 -13.45 -10.68
CA ALA A 170 9.04 -13.19 -11.65
C ALA A 170 8.94 -14.02 -12.96
N GLY A 171 7.86 -14.79 -13.15
CA GLY A 171 7.57 -15.56 -14.37
C GLY A 171 8.68 -16.53 -14.77
N PRO A 172 9.29 -16.38 -15.95
CA PRO A 172 10.35 -17.30 -16.37
C PRO A 172 11.61 -17.22 -15.48
N PHE A 173 11.71 -16.21 -14.60
CA PHE A 173 12.81 -16.03 -13.66
C PHE A 173 12.55 -16.59 -12.27
N VAL A 174 11.42 -17.27 -12.05
CA VAL A 174 10.99 -17.71 -10.72
C VAL A 174 12.05 -18.58 -10.05
N GLU A 175 12.60 -19.57 -10.73
CA GLU A 175 13.57 -20.51 -10.13
C GLU A 175 14.86 -19.80 -9.71
N LEU A 176 15.47 -19.06 -10.64
CA LEU A 176 16.68 -18.28 -10.39
C LEU A 176 16.48 -17.25 -9.28
N CYS A 177 15.35 -16.53 -9.31
CA CYS A 177 15.02 -15.56 -8.28
C CYS A 177 14.79 -16.24 -6.93
N ARG A 178 14.16 -17.42 -6.89
CA ARG A 178 13.82 -18.12 -5.66
C ARG A 178 15.08 -18.54 -4.91
N GLU A 179 16.04 -19.19 -5.56
CA GLU A 179 17.27 -19.65 -4.91
C GLU A 179 18.11 -18.49 -4.39
N ALA A 180 18.36 -17.48 -5.23
CA ALA A 180 19.18 -16.34 -4.83
C ALA A 180 18.48 -15.45 -3.79
N VAL A 181 17.15 -15.32 -3.83
CA VAL A 181 16.38 -14.66 -2.77
C VAL A 181 16.48 -15.46 -1.48
N GLN A 182 16.30 -16.79 -1.53
CA GLN A 182 16.40 -17.64 -0.35
C GLN A 182 17.78 -17.52 0.30
N GLN A 183 18.85 -17.61 -0.49
CA GLN A 183 20.22 -17.45 0.00
C GLN A 183 20.47 -16.04 0.59
N ALA A 184 19.97 -14.98 -0.06
CA ALA A 184 20.11 -13.62 0.44
C ALA A 184 19.31 -13.36 1.72
N VAL A 185 18.20 -14.07 1.91
CA VAL A 185 17.39 -14.04 3.14
C VAL A 185 18.10 -14.77 4.27
N GLU A 186 18.63 -15.96 3.98
CA GLU A 186 19.37 -16.78 4.96
C GLU A 186 20.66 -16.10 5.43
N SER A 187 21.36 -15.41 4.52
CA SER A 187 22.55 -14.62 4.86
C SER A 187 22.23 -13.30 5.56
N GLY A 188 20.94 -12.91 5.66
CA GLY A 188 20.53 -11.62 6.21
C GLY A 188 20.86 -10.41 5.32
N THR A 189 21.25 -10.64 4.06
CA THR A 189 21.60 -9.58 3.09
C THR A 189 20.37 -8.79 2.65
N VAL A 190 19.21 -9.45 2.57
CA VAL A 190 17.93 -8.80 2.24
C VAL A 190 16.90 -9.05 3.33
N ARG A 191 16.16 -8.00 3.69
CA ARG A 191 14.98 -8.14 4.54
C ARG A 191 13.87 -8.79 3.73
N ALA A 192 13.28 -9.85 4.26
CA ALA A 192 12.15 -10.52 3.67
C ALA A 192 10.97 -10.65 4.63
N TYR A 193 9.79 -10.74 4.04
CA TYR A 193 8.52 -10.80 4.74
C TYR A 193 7.73 -12.02 4.27
N ARG A 194 7.03 -12.69 5.18
CA ARG A 194 6.15 -13.80 4.86
C ARG A 194 4.71 -13.32 4.72
N PHE A 195 4.12 -13.54 3.55
CA PHE A 195 2.71 -13.24 3.26
C PHE A 195 2.01 -14.50 2.74
N GLY A 196 1.26 -15.18 3.61
CA GLY A 196 0.81 -16.55 3.33
C GLY A 196 2.02 -17.47 3.14
N ASP A 197 2.03 -18.21 2.03
CA ASP A 197 3.15 -19.08 1.63
C ASP A 197 4.21 -18.35 0.79
N ARG A 198 3.99 -17.08 0.47
CA ARG A 198 4.90 -16.29 -0.36
C ARG A 198 5.95 -15.58 0.48
N ILE A 199 7.16 -15.50 -0.08
CA ILE A 199 8.24 -14.63 0.41
C ILE A 199 8.16 -13.33 -0.38
N LEU A 200 8.13 -12.20 0.34
CA LEU A 200 8.17 -10.86 -0.22
C LEU A 200 9.50 -10.22 0.08
N VAL A 201 10.11 -9.59 -0.92
CA VAL A 201 11.36 -8.84 -0.80
C VAL A 201 11.20 -7.45 -1.41
N PRO A 202 12.03 -6.47 -1.01
CA PRO A 202 12.07 -5.15 -1.63
C PRO A 202 12.22 -5.26 -3.15
N MET A 203 11.39 -4.54 -3.89
CA MET A 203 11.39 -4.57 -5.36
C MET A 203 12.76 -4.19 -5.95
N GLU A 204 13.46 -3.24 -5.32
CA GLU A 204 14.79 -2.80 -5.74
C GLU A 204 15.85 -3.91 -5.60
N PHE A 205 15.67 -4.83 -4.65
CA PHE A 205 16.54 -6.00 -4.55
C PHE A 205 16.34 -6.96 -5.72
N LEU A 206 15.08 -7.29 -6.05
CA LEU A 206 14.78 -8.13 -7.22
C LEU A 206 15.29 -7.52 -8.51
N LYS A 207 15.09 -6.21 -8.71
CA LYS A 207 15.64 -5.47 -9.86
C LYS A 207 17.14 -5.65 -10.00
N ARG A 208 17.88 -5.53 -8.91
CA ARG A 208 19.34 -5.71 -8.90
C ARG A 208 19.73 -7.14 -9.20
N LEU A 209 19.07 -8.11 -8.56
CA LEU A 209 19.35 -9.53 -8.73
C LEU A 209 19.12 -9.97 -10.18
N VAL A 210 17.97 -9.58 -10.71
CA VAL A 210 17.57 -9.81 -12.10
C VAL A 210 18.56 -9.12 -13.06
N LYS A 211 18.98 -7.88 -12.78
CA LYS A 211 20.01 -7.18 -13.56
C LYS A 211 21.34 -7.93 -13.60
N GLN A 212 21.82 -8.42 -12.45
CA GLN A 212 23.07 -9.17 -12.36
C GLN A 212 23.01 -10.49 -13.14
N SER A 213 21.84 -11.12 -13.17
CA SER A 213 21.61 -12.36 -13.90
C SER A 213 21.53 -12.16 -15.42
N TYR A 214 21.08 -10.99 -15.87
CA TYR A 214 20.87 -10.70 -17.30
C TYR A 214 22.12 -10.58 -18.15
N ASP A 215 23.26 -10.25 -17.56
CA ASP A 215 24.47 -10.00 -18.36
C ASP A 215 24.92 -11.27 -19.11
N GLY A 216 24.57 -12.47 -18.63
CA GLY A 216 24.83 -13.74 -19.32
C GLY A 216 23.70 -14.22 -20.25
N TRP A 217 22.44 -13.92 -19.96
CA TRP A 217 21.28 -14.53 -20.65
C TRP A 217 21.06 -14.04 -22.08
N PHE A 218 21.54 -12.84 -22.40
CA PHE A 218 21.42 -12.23 -23.71
C PHE A 218 22.77 -12.01 -24.38
N ALA A 219 23.79 -12.73 -23.92
CA ALA A 219 25.12 -12.65 -24.50
C ALA A 219 25.11 -13.12 -25.97
N ASP A 220 24.21 -14.03 -26.32
CA ASP A 220 23.97 -14.50 -27.70
C ASP A 220 23.30 -13.44 -28.59
N LEU A 221 22.56 -12.50 -28.01
CA LEU A 221 21.95 -11.37 -28.73
C LEU A 221 22.90 -10.16 -28.85
N ASP A 222 24.13 -10.26 -28.35
CA ASP A 222 25.09 -9.16 -28.42
C ASP A 222 25.52 -8.90 -29.87
N GLY A 223 25.39 -7.64 -30.32
CA GLY A 223 25.62 -7.28 -31.72
C GLY A 223 24.46 -7.61 -32.68
N HIS A 224 23.40 -8.29 -32.22
CA HIS A 224 22.21 -8.50 -33.04
C HIS A 224 21.38 -7.22 -33.17
N VAL A 225 20.94 -6.94 -34.40
CA VAL A 225 20.07 -5.82 -34.71
C VAL A 225 18.66 -6.32 -35.00
N ILE A 226 17.66 -5.63 -34.46
CA ILE A 226 16.25 -5.93 -34.70
C ILE A 226 15.51 -4.68 -35.18
N HIS A 227 14.56 -4.85 -36.10
CA HIS A 227 13.69 -3.76 -36.52
C HIS A 227 12.65 -3.44 -35.44
N LEU A 228 12.30 -2.16 -35.28
CA LEU A 228 11.26 -1.70 -34.34
C LEU A 228 9.96 -2.53 -34.40
N SER A 229 9.43 -2.78 -35.60
CA SER A 229 8.17 -3.52 -35.78
C SER A 229 8.30 -5.03 -35.51
N GLU A 230 9.50 -5.58 -35.73
CA GLU A 230 9.79 -6.98 -35.43
C GLU A 230 9.97 -7.17 -33.93
N ALA A 231 10.69 -6.25 -33.26
CA ALA A 231 10.80 -6.20 -31.80
C ALA A 231 9.43 -6.11 -31.13
N ALA A 232 8.55 -5.22 -31.60
CA ALA A 232 7.19 -5.10 -31.08
C ALA A 232 6.42 -6.44 -31.14
N ARG A 233 6.61 -7.21 -32.22
CA ARG A 233 5.96 -8.51 -32.39
C ARG A 233 6.63 -9.60 -31.55
N LYS A 234 7.95 -9.71 -31.62
CA LYS A 234 8.76 -10.75 -30.96
C LYS A 234 8.62 -10.70 -29.44
N TYR A 235 8.53 -9.49 -28.88
CA TYR A 235 8.45 -9.27 -27.44
C TYR A 235 7.06 -8.83 -26.95
N GLU A 236 6.05 -8.87 -27.82
CA GLU A 236 4.66 -8.49 -27.51
C GLU A 236 4.53 -7.08 -26.90
N LEU A 237 5.32 -6.13 -27.41
CA LEU A 237 5.36 -4.76 -26.94
C LEU A 237 4.61 -3.82 -27.87
N SER A 238 3.96 -2.80 -27.30
CA SER A 238 3.41 -1.72 -28.11
C SER A 238 4.55 -0.89 -28.72
N LEU A 239 4.39 -0.44 -29.97
CA LEU A 239 5.35 0.46 -30.62
C LEU A 239 5.60 1.72 -29.77
N GLY A 240 4.54 2.26 -29.14
CA GLY A 240 4.65 3.43 -28.26
C GLY A 240 5.56 3.18 -27.06
N THR A 241 5.52 1.99 -26.47
CA THR A 241 6.42 1.59 -25.37
C THR A 241 7.87 1.60 -25.81
N ILE A 242 8.17 0.98 -26.96
CA ILE A 242 9.54 0.93 -27.49
C ILE A 242 10.04 2.33 -27.85
N PHE A 243 9.20 3.18 -28.44
CA PHE A 243 9.55 4.59 -28.72
C PHE A 243 9.88 5.38 -27.45
N VAL A 244 9.12 5.18 -26.36
CA VAL A 244 9.42 5.80 -25.07
C VAL A 244 10.79 5.36 -24.56
N TRP A 245 11.10 4.06 -24.60
CA TRP A 245 12.40 3.55 -24.18
C TRP A 245 13.55 4.08 -25.02
N LEU A 246 13.34 4.18 -26.34
CA LEU A 246 14.33 4.74 -27.24
C LEU A 246 14.60 6.22 -26.93
N ARG A 247 13.52 7.01 -26.78
CA ARG A 247 13.61 8.43 -26.44
C ARG A 247 14.28 8.67 -25.09
N ASP A 248 13.99 7.82 -24.12
CA ASP A 248 14.52 7.93 -22.75
C ASP A 248 15.93 7.30 -22.61
N GLY A 249 16.51 6.79 -23.71
CA GLY A 249 17.85 6.22 -23.74
C GLY A 249 18.00 4.86 -23.04
N GLN A 250 16.89 4.17 -22.78
CA GLN A 250 16.88 2.84 -22.16
C GLN A 250 17.27 1.74 -23.14
N ILE A 251 17.06 1.98 -24.43
CA ILE A 251 17.54 1.15 -25.54
C ILE A 251 18.22 2.04 -26.57
N LYS A 252 19.22 1.50 -27.25
CA LYS A 252 20.01 2.21 -28.28
C LYS A 252 19.46 1.91 -29.66
N GLN A 253 19.35 2.98 -30.44
CA GLN A 253 19.28 2.88 -31.88
C GLN A 253 20.68 2.66 -32.43
N ILE A 254 20.86 1.56 -33.16
CA ILE A 254 22.12 1.20 -33.80
C ILE A 254 22.26 1.93 -35.15
N GLY A 255 21.15 2.20 -35.82
CA GLY A 255 21.15 2.97 -37.06
C GLY A 255 19.80 3.02 -37.73
N THR A 256 19.82 3.30 -39.03
CA THR A 256 18.67 3.25 -39.91
C THR A 256 19.00 2.42 -41.14
N GLN A 257 18.06 1.60 -41.59
CA GLN A 257 18.18 0.88 -42.86
C GLN A 257 16.96 1.23 -43.70
N LYS A 258 17.20 1.93 -44.82
CA LYS A 258 16.15 2.63 -45.58
C LYS A 258 15.40 3.60 -44.64
N ASN A 259 14.11 3.37 -44.42
CA ASN A 259 13.25 4.16 -43.53
C ASN A 259 12.86 3.42 -42.24
N ARG A 260 13.67 2.42 -41.82
CA ARG A 260 13.41 1.63 -40.61
C ARG A 260 14.46 1.89 -39.54
N VAL A 261 14.01 2.04 -38.30
CA VAL A 261 14.88 2.15 -37.12
C VAL A 261 15.38 0.76 -36.73
N LEU A 262 16.70 0.63 -36.60
CA LEU A 262 17.39 -0.57 -36.11
C LEU A 262 17.77 -0.38 -34.64
N LEU A 263 17.46 -1.38 -33.82
CA LEU A 263 17.60 -1.34 -32.36
C LEU A 263 18.54 -2.47 -31.92
N CYS A 264 19.23 -2.28 -30.80
CA CYS A 264 19.99 -3.34 -30.16
C CYS A 264 19.02 -4.41 -29.63
N GLU A 265 19.08 -5.63 -30.16
CA GLU A 265 18.11 -6.66 -29.80
C GLU A 265 18.24 -7.08 -28.33
N ARG A 266 19.47 -7.20 -27.84
CA ARG A 266 19.78 -7.47 -26.43
C ARG A 266 19.12 -6.46 -25.49
N GLU A 267 19.26 -5.16 -25.76
CA GLU A 267 18.70 -4.11 -24.90
C GLU A 267 17.16 -4.11 -24.95
N ILE A 268 16.55 -4.43 -26.11
CA ILE A 268 15.10 -4.62 -26.19
C ILE A 268 14.65 -5.84 -25.39
N ALA A 269 15.32 -6.98 -25.51
CA ALA A 269 14.95 -8.18 -24.78
C ALA A 269 15.03 -7.95 -23.26
N GLN A 270 16.07 -7.25 -22.81
CA GLN A 270 16.20 -6.81 -21.42
C GLN A 270 15.06 -5.87 -21.00
N ALA A 271 14.80 -4.82 -21.78
CA ALA A 271 13.75 -3.86 -21.48
C ALA A 271 12.35 -4.49 -21.48
N ALA A 272 12.10 -5.44 -22.40
CA ALA A 272 10.85 -6.20 -22.48
C ALA A 272 10.58 -6.96 -21.18
N ILE A 273 11.57 -7.66 -20.64
CA ILE A 273 11.35 -8.39 -19.41
C ILE A 273 11.21 -7.45 -18.21
N TRP A 274 11.97 -6.36 -18.16
CA TRP A 274 11.76 -5.33 -17.14
C TRP A 274 10.34 -4.79 -17.20
N ALA A 275 9.81 -4.54 -18.39
CA ALA A 275 8.44 -4.13 -18.57
C ALA A 275 7.46 -5.19 -18.06
N TRP A 276 7.72 -6.46 -18.35
CA TRP A 276 6.90 -7.58 -17.90
C TRP A 276 6.89 -7.70 -16.37
N LEU A 277 8.06 -7.66 -15.73
CA LEU A 277 8.24 -7.75 -14.28
C LEU A 277 7.65 -6.57 -13.51
N PHE A 278 7.73 -5.35 -14.07
CA PHE A 278 7.40 -4.12 -13.36
C PHE A 278 6.17 -3.39 -13.89
N SER A 279 5.51 -3.92 -14.93
CA SER A 279 4.20 -3.47 -15.37
C SER A 279 3.18 -3.80 -14.29
N SER A 280 2.87 -2.77 -13.50
CA SER A 280 1.74 -2.76 -12.55
C SER A 280 0.37 -3.09 -13.18
N LYS A 281 0.27 -3.22 -14.51
CA LYS A 281 -0.97 -3.54 -15.23
C LYS A 281 -1.24 -5.03 -15.41
N SER A 282 -0.29 -5.93 -15.14
CA SER A 282 -0.46 -7.36 -15.40
C SER A 282 -1.29 -8.11 -14.34
N TYR A 283 -1.70 -7.46 -13.25
CA TYR A 283 -2.62 -8.04 -12.26
C TYR A 283 -4.09 -7.72 -12.60
N LYS A 284 -4.55 -8.14 -13.77
CA LYS A 284 -5.95 -8.56 -13.90
C LYS A 284 -5.94 -10.07 -13.66
N VAL A 285 -6.02 -10.44 -12.38
CA VAL A 285 -6.39 -11.81 -12.01
C VAL A 285 -7.79 -12.04 -12.57
N ALA A 286 -7.90 -12.97 -13.50
CA ALA A 286 -9.18 -13.49 -13.99
C ALA A 286 -9.92 -14.18 -12.85
#